data_AF-A0A7C8QXG4-F1
#
_entry.id   AF-A0A7C8QXG4-F1
#
_cell.length_a   1.000
_cell.length_b   1.000
_cell.length_c   1.000
_cell.angle_alpha   90.00
_cell.angle_beta   90.00
_cell.angle_gamma   90.00
#
_symmetry.space_group_name_H-M   'P 1'
#
loop_
_entity.id
_entity.type
_entity.pdbx_description
1 polymer ?
#
loop_
_entity_poly.entity_id
_entity_poly.type
_entity_poly.pdbx_seq_one_letter_code
_entity_poly.pdbx_strand_id
1 'polypeptide(L)'
;MWWVSAPKVSENPFLWLQYNLQPHSELDKERLARRKWFYDEGFGYNDLQRSKPQTIGYALQDSPVGLLAWIYEKMHDWSDGYKWTDDEILTWVSMYAYSNAGPAASGRIYYMDQHQPADQRATVFSPIKSTVPIGISVFPLDIVVWPLAWGRTAGRVVFEKVHPSGGHFAAHERPEWLAEDLKNMFGKKGNAYGVVTGRNGYIVGAKL
;
A
#
# COMPACT_ATOMS: atom_id res chain seq x y z
N MET A 1 -8.12 -3.36 -10.69
CA MET A 1 -7.21 -4.51 -10.57
C MET A 1 -6.67 -4.47 -9.15
N TRP A 2 -7.32 -5.17 -8.23
CA TRP A 2 -6.99 -5.18 -6.80
C TRP A 2 -7.30 -6.56 -6.24
N TRP A 3 -6.44 -7.02 -5.33
CA TRP A 3 -6.58 -8.27 -4.57
C TRP A 3 -7.79 -8.35 -3.64
N VAL A 4 -8.54 -7.25 -3.48
CA VAL A 4 -9.71 -7.15 -2.61
C VAL A 4 -10.86 -6.53 -3.37
N SER A 5 -12.07 -6.99 -3.09
CA SER A 5 -13.30 -6.49 -3.71
C SER A 5 -14.42 -6.47 -2.69
N ALA A 6 -15.53 -5.82 -3.05
CA ALA A 6 -16.74 -5.95 -2.24
C ALA A 6 -17.07 -7.44 -2.05
N PRO A 7 -17.42 -7.87 -0.83
CA PRO A 7 -17.83 -9.25 -0.59
C PRO A 7 -18.96 -9.64 -1.55
N LYS A 8 -19.03 -10.91 -1.95
CA LYS A 8 -20.10 -11.46 -2.79
C LYS A 8 -20.81 -12.58 -2.04
N VAL A 9 -22.13 -12.72 -2.23
CA VAL A 9 -22.92 -13.80 -1.60
C VAL A 9 -22.36 -15.19 -1.95
N SER A 10 -21.91 -15.39 -3.19
CA SER A 10 -21.38 -16.66 -3.68
C SER A 10 -20.02 -17.05 -3.08
N GLU A 11 -19.23 -16.08 -2.62
CA GLU A 11 -17.84 -16.31 -2.19
C GLU A 11 -17.66 -16.11 -0.68
N ASN A 12 -18.40 -15.17 -0.08
CA ASN A 12 -18.29 -14.72 1.31
C ASN A 12 -19.69 -14.32 1.86
N PRO A 13 -20.65 -15.25 1.99
CA PRO A 13 -22.05 -14.93 2.30
C PRO A 13 -22.24 -14.20 3.64
N PHE A 14 -21.50 -14.60 4.68
CA PHE A 14 -21.57 -13.95 5.99
C PHE A 14 -20.97 -12.53 5.98
N LEU A 15 -19.84 -12.36 5.31
CA LEU A 15 -19.17 -11.06 5.18
C LEU A 15 -19.98 -10.09 4.30
N TRP A 16 -20.62 -10.61 3.25
CA TRP A 16 -21.58 -9.86 2.45
C TRP A 16 -22.77 -9.39 3.30
N LEU A 17 -23.35 -10.28 4.10
CA LEU A 17 -24.47 -9.93 4.97
C LEU A 17 -24.06 -8.85 5.98
N GLN A 18 -22.92 -9.02 6.65
CA GLN A 18 -22.38 -8.02 7.58
C GLN A 18 -22.14 -6.67 6.89
N TYR A 19 -21.53 -6.68 5.70
CA TYR A 19 -21.19 -5.45 4.96
C TYR A 19 -22.42 -4.69 4.47
N ASN A 20 -23.50 -5.39 4.06
CA ASN A 20 -24.69 -4.76 3.52
C ASN A 20 -25.74 -4.39 4.59
N LEU A 21 -25.73 -5.06 5.75
CA LEU A 21 -26.65 -4.75 6.85
C LEU A 21 -26.12 -3.66 7.80
N GLN A 22 -24.80 -3.42 7.81
CA GLN A 22 -24.22 -2.32 8.59
C GLN A 22 -24.29 -1.03 7.76
N PRO A 23 -24.70 0.11 8.34
CA PRO A 23 -24.53 1.39 7.69
C PRO A 23 -23.06 1.56 7.34
N HIS A 24 -22.74 1.88 6.09
CA HIS A 24 -21.38 2.29 5.74
C HIS A 24 -21.01 3.47 6.63
N SER A 25 -19.98 3.28 7.45
CA SER A 25 -19.50 4.34 8.34
C SER A 25 -19.13 5.56 7.50
N GLU A 26 -19.24 6.77 8.06
CA GLU A 26 -18.74 7.98 7.37
C GLU A 26 -17.28 7.79 6.92
N LEU A 27 -16.49 7.07 7.72
CA LEU A 27 -15.13 6.67 7.39
C LEU A 27 -15.04 5.82 6.11
N ASP A 28 -15.97 4.90 5.85
CA ASP A 28 -15.97 4.12 4.61
C ASP A 28 -16.31 4.99 3.39
N LYS A 29 -17.17 6.01 3.55
CA LYS A 29 -17.46 6.98 2.50
C LYS A 29 -16.23 7.83 2.18
N GLU A 30 -15.53 8.32 3.20
CA GLU A 30 -14.29 9.09 3.05
C GLU A 30 -13.21 8.28 2.33
N ARG A 31 -13.02 7.00 2.71
CA ARG A 31 -12.10 6.08 2.04
C ARG A 31 -12.41 5.88 0.56
N LEU A 32 -13.69 5.67 0.24
CA LEU A 32 -14.15 5.53 -1.14
C LEU A 32 -13.98 6.82 -1.95
N ALA A 33 -14.19 7.99 -1.31
CA ALA A 33 -13.97 9.30 -1.92
C ALA A 33 -12.49 9.56 -2.20
N ARG A 34 -11.58 9.27 -1.24
CA ARG A 34 -10.12 9.35 -1.42
C ARG A 34 -9.66 8.46 -2.57
N ARG A 35 -10.14 7.21 -2.62
CA ARG A 35 -9.88 6.32 -3.75
C ARG A 35 -10.34 6.92 -5.06
N LYS A 36 -11.56 7.45 -5.11
CA LYS A 36 -12.12 8.05 -6.34
C LYS A 36 -11.25 9.22 -6.81
N TRP A 37 -10.92 10.15 -5.91
CA TRP A 37 -10.02 11.25 -6.19
C TRP A 37 -8.67 10.78 -6.75
N PHE A 38 -8.05 9.76 -6.14
CA PHE A 38 -6.78 9.24 -6.63
C PHE A 38 -6.88 8.71 -8.06
N TYR A 39 -8.01 8.09 -8.42
CA TYR A 39 -8.23 7.60 -9.77
C TYR A 39 -8.46 8.69 -10.80
N ASP A 40 -9.22 9.71 -10.42
CA ASP A 40 -9.57 10.78 -11.35
C ASP A 40 -8.39 11.74 -11.56
N GLU A 41 -7.65 12.05 -10.49
CA GLU A 41 -6.65 13.13 -10.49
C GLU A 41 -5.21 12.60 -10.27
N GLY A 42 -5.03 11.55 -9.47
CA GLY A 42 -3.71 11.08 -9.02
C GLY A 42 -3.07 9.97 -9.88
N PHE A 43 -3.81 9.38 -10.83
CA PHE A 43 -3.40 8.14 -11.51
C PHE A 43 -2.54 8.35 -12.76
N GLY A 44 -2.40 9.58 -13.25
CA GLY A 44 -1.72 9.87 -14.54
C GLY A 44 -0.27 9.38 -14.62
N TYR A 45 0.46 9.40 -13.49
CA TYR A 45 1.82 8.85 -13.44
C TYR A 45 1.85 7.35 -13.76
N ASN A 46 0.85 6.61 -13.27
CA ASN A 46 0.72 5.17 -13.48
C ASN A 46 0.37 4.89 -14.94
N ASP A 47 -0.54 5.66 -15.53
CA ASP A 47 -0.90 5.56 -16.95
C ASP A 47 0.30 5.72 -17.89
N LEU A 48 1.15 6.69 -17.60
CA LEU A 48 2.36 6.92 -18.39
C LEU A 48 3.37 5.78 -18.21
N GLN A 49 3.66 5.39 -16.97
CA GLN A 49 4.66 4.36 -16.68
C GLN A 49 4.21 2.95 -17.10
N ARG A 50 2.90 2.64 -17.01
CA ARG A 50 2.38 1.33 -17.42
C ARG A 50 2.35 1.13 -18.93
N SER A 51 2.42 2.20 -19.72
CA SER A 51 2.27 2.16 -21.18
C SER A 51 3.54 2.54 -21.95
N LYS A 52 4.32 3.50 -21.44
CA LYS A 52 5.50 4.09 -22.09
C LYS A 52 6.62 4.40 -21.07
N PRO A 53 7.06 3.41 -20.25
CA PRO A 53 8.02 3.65 -19.17
C PRO A 53 9.37 4.17 -19.68
N GLN A 54 9.83 3.67 -20.84
CA GLN A 54 11.12 4.07 -21.42
C GLN A 54 11.10 5.54 -21.88
N THR A 55 9.97 6.00 -22.44
CA THR A 55 9.85 7.37 -22.96
C THR A 55 9.96 8.40 -21.85
N ILE A 56 9.17 8.26 -20.78
CA ILE A 56 9.27 9.17 -19.62
C ILE A 56 10.61 9.01 -18.90
N GLY A 57 11.17 7.80 -18.89
CA GLY A 57 12.48 7.53 -18.30
C GLY A 57 13.61 8.39 -18.85
N TYR A 58 13.61 8.71 -20.16
CA TYR A 58 14.61 9.63 -20.73
C TYR A 58 14.49 11.04 -20.15
N ALA A 59 13.28 11.57 -20.03
CA ALA A 59 13.07 12.91 -19.49
C ALA A 59 13.45 13.00 -18.00
N LEU A 60 13.13 11.96 -17.22
CA LEU A 60 13.51 11.87 -15.81
C LEU A 60 15.02 11.67 -15.60
N GLN A 61 15.70 11.03 -16.54
CA GLN A 61 17.16 10.86 -16.52
C GLN A 61 17.89 12.17 -16.83
N ASP A 62 17.37 12.95 -17.79
CA ASP A 62 18.02 14.14 -18.30
C ASP A 62 17.89 15.35 -17.36
N SER A 63 16.79 15.43 -16.61
CA SER A 63 16.50 16.58 -15.74
C SER A 63 16.36 16.20 -14.26
N PRO A 64 17.32 16.55 -13.39
CA PRO A 64 17.20 16.31 -11.95
C PRO A 64 16.03 17.10 -11.32
N VAL A 65 15.69 18.27 -11.88
CA VAL A 65 14.53 19.06 -11.45
C VAL A 65 13.23 18.38 -11.87
N GLY A 66 13.19 17.79 -13.08
CA GLY A 66 12.07 16.98 -13.54
C GLY A 66 11.85 15.75 -12.67
N LEU A 67 12.92 15.05 -12.31
CA LEU A 67 12.88 13.91 -11.38
C LEU A 67 12.40 14.33 -9.98
N LEU A 68 12.92 15.43 -9.44
CA LEU A 68 12.50 15.99 -8.16
C LEU A 68 10.99 16.27 -8.16
N ALA A 69 10.48 16.99 -9.16
CA ALA A 69 9.05 17.30 -9.26
C ALA A 69 8.20 16.02 -9.36
N TRP A 70 8.64 15.05 -10.18
CA TRP A 70 7.93 13.79 -10.39
C TRP A 70 7.78 12.94 -9.12
N ILE A 71 8.81 12.93 -8.26
CA ILE A 71 8.82 12.17 -7.01
C ILE A 71 8.14 12.97 -5.89
N TYR A 72 8.51 14.25 -5.73
CA TYR A 72 8.04 15.06 -4.60
C TYR A 72 6.54 15.29 -4.62
N GLU A 73 5.91 15.42 -5.79
CA GLU A 73 4.44 15.50 -5.90
C GLU A 73 3.77 14.33 -5.16
N LYS A 74 4.33 13.12 -5.26
CA LYS A 74 3.78 11.93 -4.60
C LYS A 74 4.03 11.95 -3.10
N MET A 75 5.22 12.37 -2.69
CA MET A 75 5.56 12.57 -1.28
C MET A 75 4.59 13.56 -0.62
N HIS A 76 4.27 14.65 -1.30
CA HIS A 76 3.32 15.65 -0.83
C HIS A 76 1.87 15.11 -0.79
N ASP A 77 1.35 14.65 -1.93
CA ASP A 77 -0.09 14.33 -2.08
C ASP A 77 -0.52 13.04 -1.37
N TRP A 78 0.41 12.11 -1.17
CA TRP A 78 0.12 10.82 -0.55
C TRP A 78 0.43 10.79 0.96
N SER A 79 0.93 11.89 1.53
CA SER A 79 1.16 12.00 2.98
C SER A 79 -0.02 12.64 3.71
N ASP A 80 -0.11 12.38 5.01
CA ASP A 80 -1.01 13.07 5.93
C ASP A 80 -0.37 14.32 6.52
N GLY A 81 -0.08 15.27 5.63
CA GLY A 81 0.50 16.57 5.99
C GLY A 81 1.91 16.49 6.59
N TYR A 82 2.61 15.36 6.42
CA TYR A 82 3.99 15.16 6.86
C TYR A 82 4.88 16.29 6.34
N LYS A 83 5.65 16.88 7.25
CA LYS A 83 6.52 18.02 6.96
C LYS A 83 7.86 17.52 6.47
N TRP A 84 7.88 17.08 5.21
CA TRP A 84 9.10 16.69 4.53
C TRP A 84 10.14 17.81 4.59
N THR A 85 11.33 17.47 5.05
CA THR A 85 12.50 18.35 5.01
C THR A 85 13.17 18.26 3.64
N ASP A 86 13.89 19.32 3.26
CA ASP A 86 14.65 19.34 2.01
C ASP A 86 15.63 18.16 1.93
N ASP A 87 16.29 17.81 3.04
CA ASP A 87 17.22 16.69 3.10
C ASP A 87 16.53 15.34 2.88
N GLU A 88 15.33 15.11 3.43
CA GLU A 88 14.57 13.88 3.18
C GLU A 88 14.16 13.78 1.70
N ILE A 89 13.64 14.87 1.13
CA ILE A 89 13.22 14.93 -0.27
C ILE A 89 14.41 14.64 -1.18
N LEU A 90 15.53 15.35 -0.97
CA LEU A 90 16.73 15.18 -1.76
C LEU A 90 17.35 13.81 -1.57
N THR A 91 17.26 13.21 -0.37
CA THR A 91 17.71 11.83 -0.14
C THR A 91 16.92 10.85 -0.99
N TRP A 92 15.58 10.92 -0.96
CA TRP A 92 14.71 10.07 -1.78
C TRP A 92 15.03 10.23 -3.27
N VAL A 93 15.08 11.47 -3.77
CA VAL A 93 15.38 11.74 -5.19
C VAL A 93 16.78 11.25 -5.58
N SER A 94 17.77 11.43 -4.70
CA SER A 94 19.15 10.99 -4.92
C SER A 94 19.26 9.46 -5.06
N MET A 95 18.45 8.69 -4.33
CA MET A 95 18.42 7.24 -4.49
C MET A 95 18.01 6.82 -5.91
N TYR A 96 17.08 7.54 -6.54
CA TYR A 96 16.71 7.29 -7.93
C TYR A 96 17.79 7.79 -8.89
N ALA A 97 18.24 9.04 -8.71
CA ALA A 97 19.18 9.72 -9.59
C ALA A 97 20.54 9.02 -9.68
N TYR A 98 21.07 8.54 -8.56
CA TYR A 98 22.42 7.98 -8.45
C TYR A 98 22.46 6.45 -8.34
N SER A 99 21.32 5.77 -8.42
CA SER A 99 21.32 4.32 -8.56
C SER A 99 22.00 3.90 -9.87
N ASN A 100 22.71 2.78 -9.86
CA ASN A 100 23.36 2.24 -11.07
C ASN A 100 22.36 1.97 -12.22
N ALA A 101 21.09 1.69 -11.89
CA ALA A 101 20.04 1.46 -12.88
C ALA A 101 19.41 2.76 -13.41
N GLY A 102 19.63 3.89 -12.72
CA GLY A 102 19.09 5.20 -13.04
C GLY A 102 17.57 5.38 -12.78
N PRO A 103 17.06 6.62 -12.82
CA PRO A 103 15.66 6.96 -12.58
C PRO A 103 14.66 6.26 -13.51
N ALA A 104 15.05 5.87 -14.72
CA ALA A 104 14.17 5.17 -15.66
C ALA A 104 13.81 3.74 -15.22
N ALA A 105 14.61 3.13 -14.34
CA ALA A 105 14.45 1.74 -13.95
C ALA A 105 13.16 1.49 -13.16
N SER A 106 12.80 2.41 -12.26
CA SER A 106 11.63 2.26 -11.38
C SER A 106 10.30 2.21 -12.15
N GLY A 107 10.21 2.88 -13.30
CA GLY A 107 9.01 2.90 -14.13
C GLY A 107 8.65 1.56 -14.76
N ARG A 108 9.62 0.64 -14.92
CA ARG A 108 9.39 -0.65 -15.61
C ARG A 108 8.43 -1.57 -14.88
N ILE A 109 8.37 -1.49 -13.55
CA ILE A 109 7.47 -2.35 -12.75
C ILE A 109 6.00 -2.14 -13.13
N TYR A 110 5.60 -0.90 -13.45
CA TYR A 110 4.24 -0.57 -13.86
C TYR A 110 3.87 -1.22 -15.21
N TYR A 111 4.80 -1.20 -16.16
CA TYR A 111 4.59 -1.85 -17.45
C TYR A 111 4.52 -3.36 -17.29
N MET A 112 5.42 -3.94 -16.48
CA MET A 112 5.43 -5.38 -16.24
C MET A 112 4.13 -5.85 -15.57
N ASP A 113 3.69 -5.18 -14.52
CA ASP A 113 2.42 -5.46 -13.83
C ASP A 113 1.24 -5.42 -14.81
N GLN A 114 1.15 -4.32 -15.59
CA GLN A 114 0.10 -4.16 -16.58
C GLN A 114 0.17 -5.19 -17.71
N HIS A 115 1.31 -5.79 -18.05
CA HIS A 115 1.45 -6.71 -19.20
C HIS A 115 1.69 -8.17 -18.81
N GLN A 116 1.50 -8.53 -17.54
CA GLN A 116 1.57 -9.94 -17.14
C GLN A 116 0.51 -10.79 -17.88
N PRO A 117 0.80 -12.08 -18.15
CA PRO A 117 -0.19 -13.05 -18.64
C PRO A 117 -1.44 -13.06 -17.75
N ALA A 118 -2.63 -13.28 -18.32
CA ALA A 118 -3.90 -13.16 -17.57
C ALA A 118 -4.00 -14.14 -16.37
N ASP A 119 -3.41 -15.32 -16.49
CA ASP A 119 -3.26 -16.33 -15.44
C ASP A 119 -2.27 -15.93 -14.34
N GLN A 120 -1.34 -15.01 -14.62
CA GLN A 120 -0.36 -14.47 -13.67
C GLN A 120 -0.75 -13.10 -13.11
N ARG A 121 -1.49 -12.28 -13.85
CA ARG A 121 -2.16 -11.07 -13.33
C ARG A 121 -3.05 -11.41 -12.13
N ALA A 122 -3.54 -12.65 -12.08
CA ALA A 122 -4.39 -13.19 -11.05
C ALA A 122 -3.65 -13.85 -9.85
N THR A 123 -2.33 -13.72 -9.68
CA THR A 123 -1.65 -14.34 -8.51
C THR A 123 -1.25 -13.37 -7.41
N VAL A 124 -1.06 -12.09 -7.73
CA VAL A 124 -0.88 -11.02 -6.72
C VAL A 124 -2.19 -10.27 -6.46
N PHE A 125 -3.10 -10.23 -7.44
CA PHE A 125 -4.30 -9.38 -7.42
C PHE A 125 -5.64 -10.12 -7.59
N SER A 126 -5.65 -11.46 -7.57
CA SER A 126 -6.88 -12.23 -7.43
C SER A 126 -7.10 -12.58 -5.96
N PRO A 127 -8.35 -12.78 -5.50
CA PRO A 127 -8.64 -13.43 -4.23
C PRO A 127 -8.23 -14.91 -4.28
N ILE A 128 -6.95 -15.20 -4.48
CA ILE A 128 -6.37 -16.42 -3.95
C ILE A 128 -6.53 -16.23 -2.45
N LYS A 129 -7.57 -16.86 -1.87
CA LYS A 129 -7.80 -16.88 -0.42
C LYS A 129 -6.53 -17.41 0.22
N SER A 130 -5.64 -16.51 0.59
CA SER A 130 -4.32 -16.89 1.05
C SER A 130 -4.49 -17.70 2.33
N THR A 131 -3.85 -18.85 2.37
CA THR A 131 -3.76 -19.67 3.59
C THR A 131 -2.74 -19.11 4.57
N VAL A 132 -1.86 -18.22 4.08
CA VAL A 132 -0.88 -17.51 4.89
C VAL A 132 -1.60 -16.47 5.77
N PRO A 133 -1.24 -16.34 7.06
CA PRO A 133 -1.78 -15.29 7.92
C PRO A 133 -1.53 -13.88 7.35
N ILE A 134 -2.60 -13.09 7.19
CA ILE A 134 -2.56 -11.72 6.68
C ILE A 134 -2.75 -10.72 7.83
N GLY A 135 -1.95 -9.67 7.85
CA GLY A 135 -2.16 -8.49 8.69
C GLY A 135 -2.54 -7.29 7.84
N ILE A 136 -3.51 -6.50 8.30
CA ILE A 136 -3.96 -5.26 7.63
C ILE A 136 -3.76 -4.10 8.60
N SER A 137 -2.92 -3.15 8.23
CA SER A 137 -2.75 -1.88 8.94
C SER A 137 -3.25 -0.76 8.04
N VAL A 138 -4.25 -0.01 8.50
CA VAL A 138 -4.96 0.98 7.67
C VAL A 138 -4.66 2.39 8.15
N PHE A 139 -4.10 3.18 7.24
CA PHE A 139 -3.85 4.61 7.41
C PHE A 139 -4.83 5.41 6.56
N PRO A 140 -5.46 6.47 7.10
CA PRO A 140 -6.61 7.12 6.48
C PRO A 140 -6.31 7.83 5.16
N LEU A 141 -5.09 8.36 4.96
CA LEU A 141 -4.72 9.07 3.73
C LEU A 141 -3.83 8.28 2.78
N ASP A 142 -3.75 6.95 2.94
CA ASP A 142 -3.16 6.08 1.94
C ASP A 142 -3.85 6.29 0.56
N ILE A 143 -3.13 5.95 -0.50
CA ILE A 143 -3.52 6.17 -1.91
C ILE A 143 -4.86 5.52 -2.19
N VAL A 144 -5.02 4.26 -1.75
CA VAL A 144 -6.26 3.53 -1.92
C VAL A 144 -6.66 2.80 -0.64
N VAL A 145 -7.55 3.43 0.10
CA VAL A 145 -8.14 2.85 1.30
C VAL A 145 -9.45 2.16 0.94
N TRP A 146 -9.59 0.91 1.38
CA TRP A 146 -10.80 0.12 1.20
C TRP A 146 -11.57 0.01 2.51
N PRO A 147 -12.89 -0.21 2.47
CA PRO A 147 -13.60 -0.72 3.62
C PRO A 147 -12.93 -2.01 4.12
N LEU A 148 -12.81 -2.18 5.43
CA LEU A 148 -12.14 -3.35 6.04
C LEU A 148 -12.75 -4.68 5.59
N ALA A 149 -14.07 -4.69 5.35
CA ALA A 149 -14.76 -5.86 4.82
C ALA A 149 -14.21 -6.31 3.47
N TRP A 150 -13.71 -5.40 2.63
CA TRP A 150 -13.04 -5.78 1.37
C TRP A 150 -11.68 -6.40 1.68
N GLY A 151 -10.93 -5.84 2.63
CA GLY A 151 -9.66 -6.43 3.13
C GLY A 151 -9.80 -7.91 3.54
N ARG A 152 -10.88 -8.23 4.26
CA ARG A 152 -11.19 -9.60 4.73
C ARG A 152 -11.50 -10.60 3.62
N THR A 153 -11.71 -10.13 2.39
CA THR A 153 -11.84 -10.96 1.19
C THR A 153 -10.50 -11.54 0.73
N ALA A 154 -9.36 -11.06 1.22
CA ALA A 154 -8.03 -11.49 0.78
C ALA A 154 -7.64 -12.90 1.27
N GLY A 155 -8.28 -13.42 2.33
CA GLY A 155 -7.96 -14.73 2.89
C GLY A 155 -7.95 -14.73 4.42
N ARG A 156 -6.98 -15.43 5.02
CA ARG A 156 -6.86 -15.58 6.47
C ARG A 156 -6.30 -14.32 7.14
N VAL A 157 -7.14 -13.30 7.30
CA VAL A 157 -6.78 -12.09 8.08
C VAL A 157 -6.75 -12.41 9.57
N VAL A 158 -5.59 -12.26 10.19
CA VAL A 158 -5.35 -12.54 11.62
C VAL A 158 -5.03 -11.30 12.44
N PHE A 159 -4.75 -10.17 11.79
CA PHE A 159 -4.49 -8.89 12.43
C PHE A 159 -5.12 -7.78 11.59
N GLU A 160 -5.80 -6.85 12.25
CA GLU A 160 -6.40 -5.69 11.61
C GLU A 160 -6.33 -4.51 12.59
N LYS A 161 -5.81 -3.37 12.13
CA LYS A 161 -5.80 -2.12 12.91
C LYS A 161 -6.04 -0.92 12.02
N VAL A 162 -6.88 -0.01 12.49
CA VAL A 162 -7.17 1.27 11.83
C VAL A 162 -6.56 2.38 12.67
N HIS A 163 -5.74 3.22 12.04
CA HIS A 163 -5.09 4.35 12.67
C HIS A 163 -5.88 5.64 12.45
N PRO A 164 -5.81 6.61 13.39
CA PRO A 164 -6.52 7.87 13.27
C PRO A 164 -5.84 8.89 12.34
N SER A 165 -4.59 8.66 11.93
CA SER A 165 -3.80 9.55 11.06
C SER A 165 -2.72 8.78 10.30
N GLY A 166 -2.05 9.43 9.36
CA GLY A 166 -1.00 8.88 8.50
C GLY A 166 -1.46 8.62 7.07
N GLY A 167 -0.53 8.74 6.14
CA GLY A 167 -0.73 8.52 4.71
C GLY A 167 -0.10 7.24 4.19
N HIS A 168 0.29 7.28 2.92
CA HIS A 168 0.90 6.17 2.19
C HIS A 168 2.28 5.79 2.73
N PHE A 169 3.04 6.76 3.22
CA PHE A 169 4.40 6.55 3.71
C PHE A 169 4.38 6.22 5.20
N ALA A 170 3.53 5.28 5.63
CA ALA A 170 3.30 4.92 7.03
C ALA A 170 4.60 4.67 7.83
N ALA A 171 5.60 4.05 7.19
CA ALA A 171 6.90 3.80 7.81
C ALA A 171 7.74 5.07 8.08
N HIS A 172 7.50 6.16 7.36
CA HIS A 172 8.13 7.47 7.58
C HIS A 172 7.24 8.38 8.43
N GLU A 173 5.94 8.39 8.18
CA GLU A 173 5.00 9.31 8.83
C GLU A 173 4.66 8.89 10.27
N ARG A 174 4.51 7.58 10.50
CA ARG A 174 4.10 6.97 11.76
C ARG A 174 4.91 5.70 12.06
N PRO A 175 6.26 5.76 12.10
CA PRO A 175 7.12 4.59 12.24
C PRO A 175 6.80 3.77 13.49
N GLU A 176 6.48 4.42 14.61
CA GLU A 176 6.17 3.76 15.87
C GLU A 176 4.89 2.95 15.77
N TRP A 177 3.86 3.46 15.09
CA TRP A 177 2.58 2.78 14.94
C TRP A 177 2.71 1.56 14.04
N LEU A 178 3.42 1.68 12.92
CA LEU A 178 3.68 0.54 12.04
C LEU A 178 4.54 -0.52 12.74
N ALA A 179 5.57 -0.10 13.48
CA ALA A 179 6.40 -1.02 14.25
C ALA A 179 5.62 -1.71 15.38
N GLU A 180 4.72 -1.00 16.06
CA GLU A 180 3.85 -1.57 17.09
C GLU A 180 2.90 -2.61 16.49
N ASP A 181 2.31 -2.33 15.33
CA ASP A 181 1.44 -3.26 14.62
C ASP A 181 2.15 -4.57 14.26
N LEU A 182 3.37 -4.46 13.73
CA LEU A 182 4.22 -5.62 13.47
C LEU A 182 4.53 -6.40 14.75
N LYS A 183 4.86 -5.70 15.85
CA LYS A 183 5.10 -6.34 17.15
C LYS A 183 3.85 -7.02 17.71
N ASN A 184 2.67 -6.43 17.52
CA ASN A 184 1.40 -6.99 17.98
C ASN A 184 0.98 -8.21 17.15
N MET A 185 1.21 -8.20 15.84
CA MET A 185 0.91 -9.33 14.96
C MET A 185 1.84 -10.52 15.21
N PHE A 186 3.16 -10.27 15.27
CA PHE A 186 4.20 -11.32 15.31
C PHE A 186 4.77 -11.61 16.71
N GLY A 187 4.43 -10.80 17.71
CA GLY A 187 4.86 -11.01 19.10
C GLY A 187 4.23 -12.25 19.73
N LYS A 188 4.70 -12.63 20.92
CA LYS A 188 4.25 -13.86 21.63
C LYS A 188 2.75 -13.99 21.86
N LYS A 189 2.04 -12.87 21.90
CA LYS A 189 0.58 -12.80 22.09
C LYS A 189 -0.19 -12.53 20.78
N GLY A 190 0.54 -12.40 19.67
CA GLY A 190 -0.02 -12.09 18.36
C GLY A 190 -0.56 -13.32 17.65
N ASN A 191 -1.55 -13.12 16.79
CA ASN A 191 -2.21 -14.20 16.07
C ASN A 191 -1.36 -14.83 14.95
N ALA A 192 -0.19 -14.24 14.64
CA ALA A 192 0.81 -14.82 13.75
C ALA A 192 2.05 -15.36 14.52
N TYR A 193 1.96 -15.49 15.85
CA TYR A 193 3.02 -16.10 16.64
C TYR A 193 3.33 -17.53 16.18
N GLY A 194 4.62 -17.86 16.05
CA GLY A 194 5.06 -19.19 15.66
C GLY A 194 4.82 -19.54 14.19
N VAL A 195 4.44 -18.59 13.34
CA VAL A 195 4.26 -18.81 11.89
C VAL A 195 5.55 -19.29 11.20
N VAL A 196 6.71 -18.94 11.77
CA VAL A 196 8.01 -19.47 11.36
C VAL A 196 8.51 -20.43 12.43
N THR A 197 8.61 -21.72 12.09
CA THR A 197 9.11 -22.76 12.99
C THR A 197 10.48 -22.38 13.56
N GLY A 198 10.62 -22.45 14.88
CA GLY A 198 11.87 -22.13 15.58
C GLY A 198 12.18 -20.63 15.73
N ARG A 199 11.32 -19.72 15.27
CA ARG A 199 11.46 -18.28 15.51
C ARG A 199 10.32 -17.74 16.36
N ASN A 200 10.62 -17.44 17.61
CA ASN A 200 9.63 -17.22 18.67
C ASN A 200 9.15 -15.75 18.78
N GLY A 201 9.04 -15.05 17.65
CA GLY A 201 8.56 -13.67 17.60
C GLY A 201 9.41 -12.65 18.39
N TYR A 202 9.00 -11.39 18.33
CA TYR A 202 9.64 -10.31 19.09
C TYR A 202 9.25 -10.37 20.57
N ILE A 203 10.21 -10.17 21.49
CA ILE A 203 9.94 -10.02 22.92
C ILE A 203 9.53 -8.57 23.16
N VAL A 204 8.25 -8.32 23.46
CA VAL A 204 7.75 -7.00 23.87
C VAL A 204 8.57 -6.54 25.08
N GLY A 205 9.31 -5.42 24.96
CA GLY A 205 10.12 -4.83 26.02
C GLY A 205 11.64 -4.97 25.87
N ALA A 206 12.16 -5.62 24.83
CA ALA A 206 13.59 -5.56 24.53
C ALA A 206 13.94 -4.18 23.96
N LYS A 207 14.83 -3.43 24.63
CA LYS A 207 15.43 -2.21 24.06
C LYS A 207 16.28 -2.59 22.86
N LEU A 208 16.20 -1.78 21.79
CA LEU A 208 17.15 -1.79 20.68
C LEU A 208 18.52 -1.30 21.17
#